data_AF-A0A966S7Q0-F1
#
_entry.id   AF-A0A966S7Q0-F1
#
_cell.length_a   1.000
_cell.length_b   1.000
_cell.length_c   1.000
_cell.angle_alpha   90.00
_cell.angle_beta   90.00
_cell.angle_gamma   90.00
#
_symmetry.space_group_name_H-M   'P 1'
#
loop_
_entity.id
_entity.type
_entity.pdbx_description
1 polymer ?
#
loop_
_entity_poly.entity_id
_entity_poly.type
_entity_poly.pdbx_seq_one_letter_code
_entity_poly.pdbx_strand_id
1 'polypeptide(L)'
;MVGQPLIAGIAIEFILFGLTLASVALFHRHTLPCALSGLAAITLYKLGFADFSGVTGLAGLLAHLVHEWVVLGNLFALLVGFALLAQHFEDSHLPARLPHYLPDDWRGGLALLGLVFVLSSFLDNIAAAMIGGTVAATVFRNRLHIGYLAAIVAASNAGGSGSVIGDTTTTMMWIEGVSPFDV
;
A
#
# COMPACT_ATOMS: atom_id res chain seq x y z
N MET A 1 -23.50 28.18 1.53
CA MET A 1 -22.21 27.46 1.42
C MET A 1 -21.59 27.51 2.81
N VAL A 2 -21.65 26.41 3.56
CA VAL A 2 -20.91 26.33 4.84
C VAL A 2 -19.45 26.17 4.45
N GLY A 3 -18.62 27.17 4.74
CA GLY A 3 -17.20 27.09 4.43
C GLY A 3 -16.58 25.92 5.20
N GLN A 4 -15.83 25.05 4.51
CA GLN A 4 -15.12 23.98 5.17
C GLN A 4 -14.16 24.58 6.21
N PRO A 5 -14.16 24.09 7.46
CA PRO A 5 -13.23 24.57 8.47
C PRO A 5 -11.79 24.31 8.01
N LEU A 6 -11.02 25.39 7.90
CA LEU A 6 -9.60 25.35 7.55
C LEU A 6 -8.77 25.69 8.79
N ILE A 7 -7.73 24.90 9.05
CA ILE A 7 -6.70 25.23 10.04
C ILE A 7 -5.42 25.50 9.26
N ALA A 8 -4.88 26.72 9.37
CA ALA A 8 -3.69 27.15 8.64
C ALA A 8 -3.76 26.93 7.10
N GLY A 9 -4.97 26.99 6.52
CA GLY A 9 -5.20 26.76 5.08
C GLY A 9 -5.34 25.29 4.67
N ILE A 10 -5.30 24.35 5.63
CA ILE A 10 -5.47 22.92 5.38
C ILE A 10 -6.86 22.48 5.86
N ALA A 11 -7.56 21.67 5.06
CA ALA A 11 -8.83 21.08 5.46
C ALA A 11 -8.61 20.14 6.65
N ILE A 12 -9.45 20.26 7.68
CA ILE A 12 -9.29 19.49 8.93
C ILE A 12 -9.31 17.98 8.66
N GLU A 13 -10.03 17.52 7.65
CA GLU A 13 -10.06 16.11 7.24
C GLU A 13 -8.67 15.57 6.87
N PHE A 14 -7.80 16.36 6.24
CA PHE A 14 -6.41 15.95 5.97
C PHE A 14 -5.56 15.87 7.23
N ILE A 15 -5.81 16.74 8.21
CA ILE A 15 -5.14 16.70 9.51
C ILE A 15 -5.55 15.44 10.27
N LEU A 16 -6.85 15.15 10.33
CA LEU A 16 -7.38 13.93 10.95
C LEU A 16 -6.87 12.66 10.26
N PHE A 17 -6.77 12.68 8.93
CA PHE A 17 -6.18 11.59 8.16
C PHE A 17 -4.69 11.41 8.49
N GLY A 18 -3.90 12.49 8.53
CA GLY A 18 -2.50 12.45 8.95
C GLY A 18 -2.30 11.91 10.37
N LEU A 19 -3.16 12.31 11.31
CA LEU A 19 -3.17 11.77 12.67
C LEU A 19 -3.54 10.28 12.71
N THR A 20 -4.43 9.84 11.83
CA THR A 20 -4.78 8.41 11.68
C THR A 20 -3.56 7.62 11.22
N LEU A 21 -2.84 8.09 10.21
CA LEU A 21 -1.60 7.46 9.74
C LEU A 21 -0.52 7.43 10.82
N ALA A 22 -0.33 8.55 11.54
CA ALA A 22 0.62 8.61 12.65
C ALA A 22 0.25 7.63 13.78
N SER A 23 -1.05 7.50 14.10
CA SER A 23 -1.55 6.54 15.07
C SER A 23 -1.27 5.10 14.64
N VAL A 24 -1.52 4.76 13.38
CA VAL A 24 -1.19 3.43 12.82
C VAL A 24 0.31 3.15 12.91
N ALA A 25 1.16 4.12 12.56
CA ALA A 25 2.61 3.97 12.60
C ALA A 25 3.14 3.76 14.03
N LEU A 26 2.66 4.55 15.00
CA LEU A 26 3.07 4.46 16.40
C LEU A 26 2.53 3.20 17.09
N PHE A 27 1.28 2.83 16.78
CA PHE A 27 0.58 1.70 17.38
C PHE A 27 0.39 0.53 16.40
N HIS A 28 1.45 0.17 15.68
CA HIS A 28 1.44 -0.87 14.63
C HIS A 28 0.96 -2.27 15.09
N ARG A 29 0.90 -2.54 16.40
CA ARG A 29 0.28 -3.76 16.96
C ARG A 29 -1.24 -3.73 17.01
N HIS A 30 -1.84 -2.54 16.91
CA HIS A 30 -3.27 -2.28 16.95
C HIS A 30 -3.73 -1.51 15.70
N THR A 31 -3.13 -1.80 14.55
CA THR A 31 -3.38 -1.11 13.28
C THR A 31 -4.86 -1.00 12.93
N LEU A 32 -5.62 -2.10 13.05
CA LEU A 32 -7.05 -2.10 12.73
C LEU A 32 -7.86 -1.17 13.66
N PRO A 33 -7.78 -1.28 15.00
CA PRO A 33 -8.39 -0.30 15.91
C PRO A 33 -8.00 1.16 15.64
N CYS A 34 -6.73 1.42 15.32
CA CYS A 34 -6.26 2.77 15.01
C CYS A 34 -6.87 3.30 13.70
N ALA A 35 -6.91 2.48 12.65
CA ALA A 35 -7.54 2.84 11.39
C ALA A 35 -9.06 3.07 11.54
N LEU A 36 -9.77 2.20 12.26
CA LEU A 36 -11.20 2.32 12.51
C LEU A 36 -11.54 3.55 13.36
N SER A 37 -10.74 3.86 14.39
CA SER A 37 -10.96 5.06 15.20
C SER A 37 -10.71 6.33 14.40
N GLY A 38 -9.70 6.35 13.53
CA GLY A 38 -9.47 7.44 12.59
C GLY A 38 -10.61 7.63 11.59
N LEU A 39 -11.08 6.54 10.96
CA LEU A 39 -12.24 6.56 10.06
C LEU A 39 -13.49 7.09 10.77
N ALA A 40 -13.75 6.63 12.01
CA ALA A 40 -14.86 7.11 12.81
C ALA A 40 -14.72 8.61 13.12
N ALA A 41 -13.54 9.08 13.49
CA ALA A 41 -13.27 10.49 13.77
C ALA A 41 -13.53 11.37 12.53
N ILE A 42 -13.03 10.98 11.36
CA ILE A 42 -13.25 11.72 10.10
C ILE A 42 -14.73 11.72 9.74
N THR A 43 -15.41 10.57 9.84
CA THR A 43 -16.83 10.44 9.50
C THR A 43 -17.71 11.30 10.42
N LEU A 44 -17.47 11.25 11.74
CA LEU A 44 -18.19 12.07 12.71
C LEU A 44 -17.94 13.57 12.50
N TYR A 45 -16.70 13.94 12.20
CA TYR A 45 -16.36 15.31 11.83
C TYR A 45 -17.14 15.77 10.60
N LYS A 46 -17.15 14.97 9.53
CA LYS A 46 -17.89 15.32 8.30
C LYS A 46 -19.39 15.36 8.51
N LEU A 47 -19.97 14.48 9.33
CA LEU A 47 -21.39 14.52 9.67
C LEU A 47 -21.78 15.78 10.47
N GLY A 48 -20.92 16.25 11.37
CA GLY A 48 -21.22 17.38 12.25
C GLY A 48 -20.88 18.75 11.67
N PHE A 49 -19.82 18.85 10.88
CA PHE A 49 -19.18 20.14 10.56
C PHE A 49 -18.84 20.34 9.07
N ALA A 50 -19.00 19.33 8.22
CA ALA A 50 -18.69 19.43 6.79
C ALA A 50 -19.79 18.79 5.91
N ASP A 51 -19.52 18.68 4.62
CA ASP A 51 -20.38 18.00 3.66
C ASP A 51 -19.66 16.80 3.01
N PHE A 52 -20.47 15.96 2.35
CA PHE A 52 -20.00 14.88 1.49
C PHE A 52 -20.32 15.29 0.05
N SER A 53 -19.40 16.03 -0.58
CA SER A 53 -19.53 16.50 -1.97
C SER A 53 -20.78 17.37 -2.20
N GLY A 54 -21.03 18.30 -1.27
CA GLY A 54 -22.16 19.24 -1.33
C GLY A 54 -23.46 18.75 -0.70
N VAL A 55 -23.51 17.51 -0.19
CA VAL A 55 -24.66 16.97 0.57
C VAL A 55 -24.27 16.79 2.04
N THR A 56 -25.03 17.41 2.95
CA THR A 56 -24.72 17.40 4.38
C THR A 56 -25.37 16.23 5.12
N GLY A 57 -24.78 15.84 6.26
CA GLY A 57 -25.39 14.90 7.20
C GLY A 57 -25.50 13.46 6.69
N LEU A 58 -26.43 12.70 7.27
CA LEU A 58 -26.55 11.25 7.02
C LEU A 58 -26.87 10.92 5.56
N ALA A 59 -27.66 11.77 4.89
CA ALA A 59 -27.98 11.62 3.48
C ALA A 59 -26.74 11.76 2.60
N GLY A 60 -25.83 12.69 2.93
CA GLY A 60 -24.55 12.85 2.24
C GLY A 60 -23.64 11.65 2.44
N LEU A 61 -23.55 11.11 3.66
CA LEU A 61 -22.78 9.90 3.94
C LEU A 61 -23.29 8.70 3.12
N LEU A 62 -24.60 8.47 3.08
CA LEU A 62 -25.18 7.38 2.30
C LEU A 62 -24.95 7.56 0.80
N ALA A 63 -25.13 8.77 0.28
CA ALA A 63 -24.86 9.07 -1.12
C ALA A 63 -23.38 8.83 -1.47
N HIS A 64 -22.46 9.22 -0.59
CA HIS A 64 -21.03 8.96 -0.76
C HIS A 64 -20.71 7.46 -0.75
N LEU A 65 -21.26 6.68 0.19
CA LEU A 65 -21.06 5.23 0.22
C LEU A 65 -21.60 4.53 -1.05
N VAL A 66 -22.76 4.98 -1.56
CA VAL A 66 -23.33 4.48 -2.83
C VAL A 66 -22.54 4.94 -4.05
N HIS A 67 -21.76 6.01 -3.95
CA HIS A 67 -20.86 6.41 -5.02
C HIS A 67 -19.58 5.57 -5.00
N GLU A 68 -19.00 5.36 -3.83
CA GLU A 68 -17.67 4.74 -3.67
C GLU A 68 -17.69 3.21 -3.55
N TRP A 69 -18.85 2.55 -3.41
CA TRP A 69 -18.89 1.09 -3.16
C TRP A 69 -18.21 0.26 -4.23
N VAL A 70 -18.25 0.71 -5.50
CA VAL A 70 -17.57 0.01 -6.61
C VAL A 70 -16.05 0.09 -6.43
N VAL A 71 -15.54 1.28 -6.09
CA VAL A 71 -14.09 1.49 -5.84
C VAL A 71 -13.64 0.67 -4.64
N LEU A 72 -14.39 0.71 -3.54
CA LEU A 72 -14.10 -0.07 -2.34
C LEU A 72 -14.15 -1.58 -2.60
N GLY A 73 -15.14 -2.04 -3.37
CA GLY A 73 -15.28 -3.44 -3.77
C GLY A 73 -14.13 -3.92 -4.65
N ASN A 74 -13.75 -3.10 -5.64
CA ASN A 74 -12.62 -3.38 -6.52
C ASN A 74 -11.30 -3.43 -5.73
N LEU A 75 -11.05 -2.45 -4.88
CA LEU A 75 -9.85 -2.40 -4.05
C LEU A 75 -9.79 -3.60 -3.08
N PHE A 76 -10.91 -3.96 -2.45
CA PHE A 76 -10.98 -5.13 -1.58
C PHE A 76 -10.65 -6.42 -2.34
N ALA A 77 -11.29 -6.66 -3.48
CA ALA A 77 -11.07 -7.85 -4.29
C ALA A 77 -9.62 -7.94 -4.79
N LEU A 78 -9.06 -6.80 -5.21
CA LEU A 78 -7.69 -6.69 -5.70
C LEU A 78 -6.66 -6.94 -4.59
N LEU A 79 -6.79 -6.28 -3.44
CA LEU A 79 -5.89 -6.48 -2.30
C LEU A 79 -5.93 -7.91 -1.78
N VAL A 80 -7.14 -8.50 -1.68
CA VAL A 80 -7.29 -9.92 -1.33
C VAL A 80 -6.63 -10.81 -2.39
N GLY A 81 -6.82 -10.49 -3.68
CA GLY A 81 -6.17 -11.19 -4.79
C GLY A 81 -4.65 -11.20 -4.68
N PHE A 82 -4.02 -10.05 -4.38
CA PHE A 82 -2.57 -9.97 -4.19
C PHE A 82 -2.10 -10.73 -2.97
N ALA A 83 -2.81 -10.62 -1.84
CA ALA A 83 -2.49 -11.38 -0.65
C ALA A 83 -2.53 -12.89 -0.92
N LEU A 84 -3.52 -13.36 -1.68
CA LEU A 84 -3.60 -14.78 -2.10
C LEU A 84 -2.47 -15.17 -3.05
N LEU A 85 -2.11 -14.33 -4.01
CA LEU A 85 -1.01 -14.59 -4.94
C LEU A 85 0.34 -14.64 -4.20
N ALA A 86 0.57 -13.72 -3.28
CA ALA A 86 1.74 -13.68 -2.41
C ALA A 86 1.82 -14.94 -1.54
N GLN A 87 0.73 -15.33 -0.89
CA GLN A 87 0.66 -16.56 -0.10
C GLN A 87 0.95 -17.79 -0.96
N HIS A 88 0.37 -17.88 -2.15
CA HIS A 88 0.64 -18.99 -3.08
C HIS A 88 2.12 -19.06 -3.48
N PHE A 89 2.74 -17.90 -3.73
CA PHE A 89 4.16 -17.83 -4.06
C PHE A 89 5.04 -18.29 -2.90
N GLU A 90 4.71 -17.91 -1.67
CA GLU A 90 5.39 -18.37 -0.46
C GLU A 90 5.24 -19.89 -0.27
N ASP A 91 4.01 -20.41 -0.34
CA ASP A 91 3.70 -21.84 -0.21
C ASP A 91 4.36 -22.70 -1.31
N SER A 92 4.60 -22.13 -2.50
CA SER A 92 5.25 -22.83 -3.61
C SER A 92 6.74 -23.11 -3.39
N HIS A 93 7.35 -22.57 -2.32
CA HIS A 93 8.78 -22.63 -2.03
C HIS A 93 9.69 -22.06 -3.15
N LEU A 94 9.13 -21.32 -4.11
CA LEU A 94 9.90 -20.57 -5.11
C LEU A 94 10.94 -19.64 -4.44
N PRO A 95 10.62 -18.87 -3.39
CA PRO A 95 11.59 -18.07 -2.65
C PRO A 95 12.79 -18.87 -2.15
N ALA A 96 12.60 -20.11 -1.69
CA ALA A 96 13.68 -20.95 -1.19
C ALA A 96 14.62 -21.46 -2.30
N ARG A 97 14.14 -21.52 -3.55
CA ARG A 97 14.96 -21.93 -4.71
C ARG A 97 15.60 -20.76 -5.45
N LEU A 98 15.03 -19.56 -5.34
CA LEU A 98 15.55 -18.34 -5.97
C LEU A 98 17.05 -18.07 -5.69
N PRO A 99 17.58 -18.30 -4.47
CA PRO A 99 19.02 -18.19 -4.20
C PRO A 99 19.91 -18.99 -5.14
N HIS A 100 19.45 -20.13 -5.65
CA HIS A 100 20.26 -21.01 -6.49
C HIS A 100 20.52 -20.45 -7.90
N TYR A 101 19.73 -19.45 -8.32
CA TYR A 101 19.91 -18.74 -9.58
C TYR A 101 20.69 -17.43 -9.41
N LEU A 102 20.99 -17.03 -8.17
CA LEU A 102 21.76 -15.83 -7.91
C LEU A 102 23.26 -16.09 -8.14
N PRO A 103 23.99 -15.11 -8.69
CA PRO A 103 25.45 -15.17 -8.72
C PRO A 103 26.05 -15.31 -7.32
N ASP A 104 27.05 -16.20 -7.18
CA ASP A 104 27.79 -16.42 -5.92
C ASP A 104 28.81 -15.31 -5.59
N ASP A 105 28.90 -14.27 -6.43
CA ASP A 105 29.80 -13.13 -6.25
C ASP A 105 29.07 -11.90 -5.68
N TRP A 106 29.77 -10.76 -5.63
CA TRP A 106 29.21 -9.49 -5.14
C TRP A 106 27.95 -9.04 -5.92
N ARG A 107 27.74 -9.54 -7.14
CA ARG A 107 26.58 -9.23 -7.98
C ARG A 107 25.33 -9.92 -7.47
N GLY A 108 25.44 -10.98 -6.66
CA GLY A 108 24.30 -11.67 -6.07
C GLY A 108 23.36 -10.73 -5.32
N GLY A 109 23.91 -9.77 -4.57
CA GLY A 109 23.11 -8.76 -3.88
C GLY A 109 22.39 -7.79 -4.83
N LEU A 110 23.02 -7.39 -5.94
CA LEU A 110 22.38 -6.52 -6.93
C LEU A 110 21.34 -7.28 -7.76
N ALA A 111 21.64 -8.54 -8.11
CA ALA A 111 20.72 -9.44 -8.80
C ALA A 111 19.46 -9.71 -7.97
N LEU A 112 19.59 -9.86 -6.65
CA LEU A 112 18.45 -10.00 -5.76
C LEU A 112 17.57 -8.73 -5.74
N LEU A 113 18.15 -7.53 -5.74
CA LEU A 113 17.36 -6.29 -5.85
C LEU A 113 16.62 -6.22 -7.18
N GLY A 114 17.27 -6.59 -8.29
CA GLY A 114 16.62 -6.68 -9.60
C GLY A 114 15.50 -7.73 -9.64
N LEU A 115 15.69 -8.87 -8.98
CA LEU A 115 14.66 -9.88 -8.82
C LEU A 115 13.46 -9.33 -8.03
N VAL A 116 13.69 -8.67 -6.89
CA VAL A 116 12.64 -8.05 -6.08
C VAL A 116 11.88 -7.01 -6.89
N PHE A 117 12.57 -6.18 -7.67
CA PHE A 117 11.96 -5.22 -8.58
C PHE A 117 11.03 -5.90 -9.58
N VAL A 118 11.50 -6.96 -10.26
CA VAL A 118 10.66 -7.71 -11.21
C VAL A 118 9.49 -8.41 -10.52
N LEU A 119 9.72 -9.05 -9.36
CA LEU A 119 8.65 -9.70 -8.60
C LEU A 119 7.58 -8.71 -8.15
N SER A 120 7.97 -7.50 -7.73
CA SER A 120 7.04 -6.45 -7.31
C SER A 120 6.20 -5.85 -8.45
N SER A 121 6.55 -6.14 -9.71
CA SER A 121 5.66 -5.83 -10.84
C SER A 121 4.45 -6.77 -10.91
N PHE A 122 4.45 -7.89 -10.17
CA PHE A 122 3.33 -8.84 -10.15
C PHE A 122 2.71 -9.00 -8.77
N LEU A 123 3.50 -8.75 -7.72
CA LEU A 123 3.10 -8.86 -6.32
C LEU A 123 2.93 -7.46 -5.72
N ASP A 124 2.15 -7.37 -4.64
CA ASP A 124 2.10 -6.13 -3.88
C ASP A 124 3.47 -5.82 -3.25
N ASN A 125 3.76 -4.53 -3.14
CA ASN A 125 5.04 -4.02 -2.65
C ASN A 125 5.44 -4.57 -1.27
N ILE A 126 4.48 -4.91 -0.41
CA ILE A 126 4.73 -5.50 0.92
C ILE A 126 5.15 -6.96 0.75
N ALA A 127 4.40 -7.78 0.02
CA ALA A 127 4.79 -9.17 -0.24
C ALA A 127 6.14 -9.29 -0.93
N ALA A 128 6.39 -8.49 -1.97
CA ALA A 128 7.66 -8.49 -2.68
C ALA A 128 8.84 -8.13 -1.76
N ALA A 129 8.66 -7.14 -0.86
CA ALA A 129 9.66 -6.79 0.14
C ALA A 129 9.87 -7.90 1.18
N MET A 130 8.80 -8.54 1.67
CA MET A 130 8.90 -9.65 2.63
C MET A 130 9.61 -10.86 2.02
N ILE A 131 9.24 -11.27 0.80
CA ILE A 131 9.89 -12.35 0.06
C ILE A 131 11.36 -11.98 -0.22
N GLY A 132 11.63 -10.77 -0.69
CA GLY A 132 13.00 -10.28 -0.90
C GLY A 132 13.84 -10.34 0.38
N GLY A 133 13.25 -9.93 1.51
CA GLY A 133 13.88 -9.97 2.82
C GLY A 133 14.19 -11.38 3.32
N THR A 134 13.27 -12.34 3.16
CA THR A 134 13.48 -13.74 3.58
C THR A 134 14.53 -14.44 2.71
N VAL A 135 14.52 -14.18 1.41
CA VAL A 135 15.56 -14.65 0.47
C VAL A 135 16.91 -14.05 0.85
N ALA A 136 16.98 -12.73 1.09
CA ALA A 136 18.20 -12.05 1.50
C ALA A 136 18.73 -12.60 2.84
N ALA A 137 17.86 -12.87 3.79
CA ALA A 137 18.23 -13.45 5.09
C ALA A 137 18.90 -14.82 4.92
N THR A 138 18.42 -15.61 3.96
CA THR A 138 19.00 -16.92 3.62
C THR A 138 20.35 -16.77 2.92
N VAL A 139 20.44 -15.95 1.87
CA VAL A 139 21.66 -15.72 1.07
C VAL A 139 22.79 -15.14 1.93
N PHE A 140 22.48 -14.12 2.72
CA PHE A 140 23.44 -13.42 3.56
C PHE A 140 23.57 -14.02 4.97
N ARG A 141 22.99 -15.21 5.22
CA ARG A 141 23.08 -15.92 6.51
C ARG A 141 22.73 -15.04 7.71
N ASN A 142 21.62 -14.31 7.61
CA ASN A 142 21.13 -13.33 8.59
C ASN A 142 22.07 -12.15 8.86
N ARG A 143 23.08 -11.89 8.01
CA ARG A 143 23.99 -10.73 8.13
C ARG A 143 23.58 -9.59 7.19
N LEU A 144 22.35 -9.12 7.35
CA LEU A 144 21.79 -8.03 6.56
C LEU A 144 22.04 -6.68 7.24
N HIS A 145 22.55 -5.71 6.48
CA HIS A 145 22.62 -4.32 6.93
C HIS A 145 21.28 -3.62 6.68
N ILE A 146 20.93 -2.67 7.55
CA ILE A 146 19.71 -1.86 7.44
C ILE A 146 19.63 -1.16 6.06
N GLY A 147 20.77 -0.70 5.53
CA GLY A 147 20.82 -0.10 4.19
C GLY A 147 20.39 -1.05 3.08
N TYR A 148 20.69 -2.34 3.19
CA TYR A 148 20.26 -3.33 2.19
C TYR A 148 18.78 -3.69 2.34
N LEU A 149 18.26 -3.75 3.56
CA LEU A 149 16.81 -3.85 3.80
C LEU A 149 16.06 -2.65 3.22
N ALA A 150 16.58 -1.44 3.41
CA ALA A 150 16.02 -0.24 2.79
C ALA A 150 16.09 -0.30 1.25
N ALA A 151 17.17 -0.85 0.68
CA ALA A 151 17.29 -1.06 -0.76
C ALA A 151 16.27 -2.08 -1.29
N ILE A 152 15.97 -3.15 -0.54
CA ILE A 152 14.91 -4.11 -0.90
C ILE A 152 13.54 -3.42 -0.94
N VAL A 153 13.22 -2.62 0.09
CA VAL A 153 11.96 -1.84 0.13
C VAL A 153 11.89 -0.83 -1.01
N ALA A 154 13.01 -0.17 -1.35
CA ALA A 154 13.08 0.75 -2.47
C ALA A 154 12.89 0.01 -3.82
N ALA A 155 13.52 -1.16 -3.97
CA ALA A 155 13.41 -1.98 -5.17
C ALA A 155 12.00 -2.53 -5.37
N SER A 156 11.31 -2.96 -4.30
CA SER A 156 9.91 -3.41 -4.41
C SER A 156 9.00 -2.26 -4.83
N ASN A 157 9.08 -1.12 -4.15
CA ASN A 157 8.25 0.04 -4.47
C ASN A 157 8.49 0.57 -5.91
N ALA A 158 9.75 0.61 -6.35
CA ALA A 158 10.09 0.98 -7.73
C ALA A 158 9.61 -0.05 -8.77
N GLY A 159 9.57 -1.33 -8.41
CA GLY A 159 9.08 -2.40 -9.29
C GLY A 159 7.57 -2.35 -9.50
N GLY A 160 6.82 -2.00 -8.46
CA GLY A 160 5.37 -1.89 -8.50
C GLY A 160 4.85 -0.66 -9.25
N SER A 161 5.60 0.44 -9.29
CA SER A 161 5.13 1.72 -9.85
C SER A 161 4.71 1.64 -11.32
N GLY A 162 5.38 0.80 -12.12
CA GLY A 162 5.07 0.59 -13.55
C GLY A 162 4.05 -0.51 -13.84
N SER A 163 3.46 -1.14 -12.82
CA SER A 163 2.55 -2.27 -12.99
C SER A 163 1.12 -1.96 -12.55
N VAL A 164 0.17 -2.41 -13.37
CA VAL A 164 -1.28 -2.42 -13.09
C VAL A 164 -1.61 -3.21 -11.82
N ILE A 165 -0.76 -4.20 -11.52
CA ILE A 165 -0.94 -5.20 -10.49
C ILE A 165 -0.05 -4.90 -9.27
N GLY A 166 1.13 -4.31 -9.46
CA GLY A 166 2.12 -4.19 -8.37
C GLY A 166 1.82 -3.10 -7.33
N ASP A 167 1.30 -1.96 -7.77
CA ASP A 167 1.05 -0.80 -6.89
C ASP A 167 -0.41 -0.35 -6.91
N THR A 168 -1.02 -0.24 -5.73
CA THR A 168 -2.43 0.15 -5.58
C THR A 168 -2.71 1.56 -6.11
N THR A 169 -1.73 2.47 -6.04
CA THR A 169 -1.87 3.83 -6.55
C THR A 169 -1.91 3.81 -8.07
N THR A 170 -1.04 3.01 -8.71
CA THR A 170 -1.06 2.78 -10.15
C THR A 170 -2.37 2.14 -10.61
N THR A 171 -2.87 1.14 -9.88
CA THR A 171 -4.19 0.56 -10.19
C THR A 171 -5.31 1.61 -10.08
N MET A 172 -5.31 2.45 -9.03
CA MET A 172 -6.30 3.51 -8.89
C MET A 172 -6.27 4.50 -10.05
N MET A 173 -5.08 4.98 -10.46
CA MET A 173 -4.93 5.87 -11.60
C MET A 173 -5.46 5.25 -12.90
N TRP A 174 -5.22 3.96 -13.12
CA TRP A 174 -5.72 3.26 -14.31
C TRP A 174 -7.23 3.04 -14.29
N ILE A 175 -7.83 2.75 -13.12
CA ILE A 175 -9.29 2.69 -12.94
C ILE A 175 -9.93 4.04 -13.25
N GLU A 176 -9.24 5.15 -12.94
CA GLU A 176 -9.66 6.52 -13.28
C GLU A 176 -9.39 6.89 -14.74
N GLY A 177 -8.79 5.99 -15.55
CA GLY A 177 -8.57 6.18 -16.98
C GLY A 177 -7.27 6.91 -17.33
N VAL A 178 -6.33 7.06 -16.40
CA VAL A 178 -5.00 7.60 -16.69
C VAL A 178 -4.23 6.61 -17.57
N SER A 179 -3.60 7.13 -18.63
CA SER A 179 -2.84 6.33 -19.59
C SER A 179 -1.62 5.67 -18.91
N PRO A 180 -1.33 4.39 -19.20
CA PRO A 180 -0.13 3.68 -18.74
C PRO A 180 1.20 4.36 -19.03
N PHE A 181 1.24 5.22 -20.05
CA PHE A 181 2.45 5.92 -20.49
C PHE A 181 2.64 7.28 -19.80
N ASP A 182 1.66 7.73 -19.02
CA ASP A 182 1.67 9.01 -18.31
C ASP A 182 1.92 8.83 -16.80
N VAL A 183 2.30 7.62 -16.36
CA VAL A 183 2.56 7.23 -14.96
C VAL A 183 4.03 7.01 -14.68
#